data_AF-A0A7Y0IJ08-F1
#
_entry.id   AF-A0A7Y0IJ08-F1
#
_cell.length_a   1.000
_cell.length_b   1.000
_cell.length_c   1.000
_cell.angle_alpha   90.00
_cell.angle_beta   90.00
_cell.angle_gamma   90.00
#
_symmetry.space_group_name_H-M   'P 1'
#
loop_
_entity.id
_entity.type
_entity.pdbx_description
1 polymer ?
#
loop_
_entity_poly.entity_id
_entity_poly.type
_entity_poly.pdbx_seq_one_letter_code
_entity_poly.pdbx_strand_id
1 'polypeptide(L)'
;MTTISFNGSSHSLFNLPNKCPFCHKMIIPKPISGYKRSNTVIDVFFNCPDIACNNSFLGYYSLAVHSYVWNGNTSIGNLNEREFTSIITNLSPNFNLIYNQAFQAEQYNLLEICGVGYRKALEFLIKDYAISLNPTKEDLIKSKLLAPCIKDYVADERIKKVAQRAVWLGNDETHYVRKWEGKDLQDLKSLIDLTIHWIEMEELTKSIINDMPE
;
A
#
# COMPACT_ATOMS: atom_id res chain seq x y z
N MET A 1 -30.44 -12.18 3.79
CA MET A 1 -30.21 -13.39 2.98
C MET A 1 -30.76 -13.10 1.59
N THR A 2 -29.98 -13.32 0.55
CA THR A 2 -30.33 -12.93 -0.84
C THR A 2 -30.36 -14.17 -1.70
N THR A 3 -31.38 -14.32 -2.54
CA THR A 3 -31.50 -15.49 -3.42
C THR A 3 -31.08 -15.14 -4.83
N ILE A 4 -30.33 -16.04 -5.48
CA ILE A 4 -29.96 -15.95 -6.89
C ILE A 4 -30.37 -17.23 -7.61
N SER A 5 -30.86 -17.10 -8.84
CA SER A 5 -31.23 -18.25 -9.67
C SER A 5 -30.32 -18.31 -10.89
N PHE A 6 -29.65 -19.44 -11.07
CA PHE A 6 -28.87 -19.74 -12.27
C PHE A 6 -28.80 -21.27 -12.47
N ASN A 7 -28.54 -21.72 -13.70
CA ASN A 7 -28.55 -23.15 -14.06
C ASN A 7 -29.82 -23.91 -13.63
N GLY A 8 -30.98 -23.23 -13.67
CA GLY A 8 -32.27 -23.84 -13.30
C GLY A 8 -32.46 -24.14 -11.81
N SER A 9 -31.55 -23.68 -10.94
CA SER A 9 -31.62 -23.86 -9.49
C SER A 9 -31.58 -22.52 -8.76
N SER A 10 -32.19 -22.49 -7.59
CA SER A 10 -32.17 -21.34 -6.67
C SER A 10 -31.10 -21.56 -5.60
N HIS A 11 -30.29 -20.53 -5.35
CA HIS A 11 -29.18 -20.56 -4.42
C HIS A 11 -29.32 -19.42 -3.41
N SER A 12 -29.27 -19.74 -2.11
CA SER A 12 -29.29 -18.75 -1.04
C SER A 12 -27.88 -18.25 -0.75
N LEU A 13 -27.70 -16.93 -0.82
CA LEU A 13 -26.47 -16.22 -0.49
C LEU A 13 -26.59 -15.59 0.90
N PHE A 14 -25.54 -15.77 1.70
CA PHE A 14 -25.36 -15.12 2.98
C PHE A 14 -24.18 -14.15 2.92
N ASN A 15 -24.43 -12.91 3.38
CA ASN A 15 -23.61 -11.72 3.16
C ASN A 15 -23.42 -11.40 1.66
N LEU A 16 -23.07 -10.15 1.39
CA LEU A 16 -22.72 -9.67 0.05
C LEU A 16 -21.43 -8.85 0.18
N PRO A 17 -20.60 -8.78 -0.88
CA PRO A 17 -19.52 -7.82 -0.95
C PRO A 17 -20.06 -6.41 -0.66
N ASN A 18 -19.51 -5.76 0.36
CA ASN A 18 -19.97 -4.45 0.82
C ASN A 18 -19.03 -3.31 0.41
N LYS A 19 -17.97 -3.61 -0.34
CA LYS A 19 -17.00 -2.66 -0.89
C LYS A 19 -16.71 -3.02 -2.35
N CYS A 20 -16.73 -2.03 -3.25
CA CYS A 20 -16.42 -2.25 -4.67
C CYS A 20 -14.90 -2.48 -4.84
N PRO A 21 -14.46 -3.51 -5.57
CA PRO A 21 -13.02 -3.71 -5.81
C PRO A 21 -12.41 -2.70 -6.79
N PHE A 22 -13.22 -1.91 -7.50
CA PHE A 22 -12.75 -0.93 -8.49
C PHE A 22 -12.73 0.51 -7.99
N CYS A 23 -13.81 0.98 -7.37
CA CYS A 23 -13.88 2.35 -6.85
C CYS A 23 -13.71 2.44 -5.33
N HIS A 24 -13.58 1.29 -4.65
CA HIS A 24 -13.38 1.19 -3.20
C HIS A 24 -14.46 1.82 -2.30
N LYS A 25 -15.54 2.34 -2.89
CA LYS A 25 -16.71 2.82 -2.15
C LYS A 25 -17.47 1.66 -1.51
N MET A 26 -18.11 1.95 -0.38
CA MET A 26 -19.07 1.04 0.23
C MET A 26 -20.30 0.91 -0.68
N ILE A 27 -20.78 -0.32 -0.88
CA ILE A 27 -21.85 -0.65 -1.83
C ILE A 27 -22.82 -1.67 -1.23
N ILE A 28 -24.04 -1.69 -1.78
CA ILE A 28 -25.01 -2.77 -1.60
C ILE A 28 -25.31 -3.32 -3.00
N PRO A 29 -24.47 -4.20 -3.55
CA PRO A 29 -24.61 -4.66 -4.92
C PRO A 29 -25.78 -5.63 -5.04
N LYS A 30 -26.43 -5.65 -6.21
CA LYS A 30 -27.42 -6.68 -6.55
C LYS A 30 -26.71 -7.82 -7.29
N PRO A 31 -26.88 -9.08 -6.87
CA PRO A 31 -26.38 -10.21 -7.64
C PRO A 31 -27.11 -10.28 -8.99
N ILE A 32 -26.36 -10.47 -10.06
CA ILE A 32 -26.89 -10.49 -11.43
C ILE A 32 -27.00 -11.93 -11.94
N SER A 33 -25.92 -12.69 -11.83
CA SER A 33 -25.85 -14.10 -12.25
C SER A 33 -24.80 -14.84 -11.43
N GLY A 34 -24.67 -16.16 -11.62
CA GLY A 34 -23.65 -16.94 -10.93
C GLY A 34 -23.18 -18.12 -11.77
N TYR A 35 -22.07 -18.70 -11.34
CA TYR A 35 -21.47 -19.89 -11.94
C TYR A 35 -21.12 -20.90 -10.85
N LYS A 36 -21.60 -22.14 -11.01
CA LYS A 36 -21.32 -23.22 -10.07
C LYS A 36 -20.02 -23.91 -10.46
N ARG A 37 -18.93 -23.55 -9.78
CA ARG A 37 -17.61 -24.17 -9.97
C ARG A 37 -17.56 -25.60 -9.44
N SER A 38 -18.25 -25.87 -8.33
CA SER A 38 -18.37 -27.20 -7.73
C SER A 38 -19.65 -27.29 -6.91
N ASN A 39 -19.90 -28.43 -6.26
CA ASN A 39 -21.01 -28.55 -5.32
C ASN A 39 -20.89 -27.64 -4.08
N THR A 40 -19.68 -27.17 -3.78
CA THR A 40 -19.39 -26.38 -2.59
C THR A 40 -18.91 -24.97 -2.90
N VAL A 41 -18.73 -24.59 -4.17
CA VAL A 41 -18.19 -23.28 -4.55
C VAL A 41 -18.99 -22.70 -5.70
N ILE A 42 -19.40 -21.45 -5.54
CA ILE A 42 -20.02 -20.65 -6.60
C ILE A 42 -19.32 -19.29 -6.70
N ASP A 43 -19.28 -18.78 -7.93
CA ASP A 43 -18.89 -17.41 -8.21
C ASP A 43 -20.16 -16.63 -8.53
N VAL A 44 -20.30 -15.43 -7.97
CA VAL A 44 -21.49 -14.59 -8.19
C VAL A 44 -21.06 -13.30 -8.86
N PHE A 45 -21.69 -12.98 -9.98
CA PHE A 45 -21.45 -11.77 -10.75
C PHE A 45 -22.25 -10.59 -10.18
N PHE A 46 -21.55 -9.50 -9.90
CA PHE A 46 -22.08 -8.26 -9.37
C PHE A 46 -21.69 -7.09 -10.28
N ASN A 47 -22.41 -5.98 -10.11
CA ASN A 47 -22.07 -4.69 -10.68
C ASN A 47 -22.06 -3.63 -9.57
N CYS A 48 -21.12 -2.69 -9.66
CA CYS A 48 -21.07 -1.54 -8.76
C CYS A 48 -22.25 -0.59 -9.03
N PRO A 49 -23.11 -0.29 -8.04
CA PRO A 49 -24.29 0.56 -8.24
C PRO A 49 -23.96 2.05 -8.45
N ASP A 50 -22.71 2.45 -8.22
CA ASP A 50 -22.25 3.82 -8.48
C ASP A 50 -22.11 4.01 -10.00
N ILE A 51 -22.88 4.94 -10.56
CA ILE A 51 -22.93 5.22 -12.01
C ILE A 51 -21.56 5.65 -12.56
N ALA A 52 -20.74 6.35 -11.78
CA ALA A 52 -19.41 6.77 -12.20
C ALA A 52 -18.43 5.58 -12.24
N CYS A 53 -18.66 4.54 -11.43
CA CYS A 53 -17.85 3.33 -11.46
C CYS A 53 -18.40 2.30 -12.46
N ASN A 54 -19.63 1.84 -12.27
CA ASN A 54 -20.37 0.86 -13.07
C ASN A 54 -19.57 -0.40 -13.50
N ASN A 55 -18.47 -0.70 -12.81
CA ASN A 55 -17.63 -1.84 -13.12
C ASN A 55 -18.25 -3.11 -12.55
N SER A 56 -18.04 -4.21 -13.27
CA SER A 56 -18.53 -5.52 -12.86
C SER A 56 -17.44 -6.33 -12.17
N PHE A 57 -17.81 -7.14 -11.19
CA PHE A 57 -16.87 -7.92 -10.40
C PHE A 57 -17.48 -9.26 -9.96
N LEU A 58 -16.62 -10.19 -9.56
CA LEU A 58 -17.03 -11.47 -8.99
C LEU A 58 -16.96 -11.40 -7.46
N GLY A 59 -17.94 -11.98 -6.78
CA GLY A 59 -17.82 -12.36 -5.38
C GLY A 59 -17.70 -13.87 -5.27
N TYR A 60 -16.82 -14.34 -4.40
CA TYR A 60 -16.55 -15.78 -4.23
C TYR A 60 -17.26 -16.34 -3.01
N TYR A 61 -17.98 -17.45 -3.17
CA TYR A 61 -18.78 -18.04 -2.11
C TYR A 61 -18.47 -19.52 -1.92
N SER A 62 -18.59 -19.97 -0.69
CA SER A 62 -18.45 -21.37 -0.33
C SER A 62 -19.71 -21.87 0.40
N LEU A 63 -20.11 -23.10 0.12
CA LEU A 63 -21.26 -23.74 0.74
C LEU A 63 -20.95 -23.98 2.22
N ALA A 64 -21.77 -23.40 3.08
CA ALA A 64 -21.87 -23.78 4.50
C ALA A 64 -23.05 -24.76 4.66
N VAL A 65 -23.77 -24.73 5.78
CA VAL A 65 -24.83 -25.70 6.10
C VAL A 65 -25.93 -25.74 5.02
N HIS A 66 -26.59 -24.61 4.76
CA HIS A 66 -27.73 -24.52 3.82
C HIS A 66 -27.64 -23.32 2.86
N SER A 67 -26.56 -22.54 2.94
CA SER A 67 -26.37 -21.34 2.14
C SER A 67 -24.93 -21.21 1.70
N TYR A 68 -24.74 -20.54 0.56
CA TYR A 68 -23.44 -20.09 0.11
C TYR A 68 -23.07 -18.82 0.88
N VAL A 69 -21.95 -18.84 1.57
CA VAL A 69 -21.44 -17.73 2.38
C VAL A 69 -20.32 -17.03 1.63
N TRP A 70 -20.38 -15.70 1.55
CA TRP A 70 -19.29 -14.92 0.96
C TRP A 70 -18.01 -15.13 1.76
N ASN A 71 -16.92 -15.50 1.09
CA ASN A 71 -15.65 -15.82 1.74
C ASN A 71 -14.79 -14.57 2.07
N GLY A 72 -15.32 -13.37 1.83
CA GLY A 72 -14.59 -12.11 2.02
C GLY A 72 -13.81 -11.62 0.79
N ASN A 73 -13.73 -12.43 -0.28
CA ASN A 73 -12.95 -12.11 -1.48
C ASN A 73 -13.83 -11.75 -2.68
N THR A 74 -13.30 -10.89 -3.53
CA THR A 74 -13.86 -10.54 -4.85
C THR A 74 -12.79 -10.70 -5.93
N SER A 75 -13.19 -10.61 -7.20
CA SER A 75 -12.21 -10.34 -8.26
C SER A 75 -11.43 -9.07 -7.93
N ILE A 76 -10.15 -9.05 -8.33
CA ILE A 76 -9.28 -7.90 -8.12
C ILE A 76 -9.68 -6.80 -9.11
N GLY A 77 -9.92 -5.60 -8.60
CA GLY A 77 -10.23 -4.42 -9.39
C GLY A 77 -9.03 -3.48 -9.48
N ASN A 78 -9.29 -2.18 -9.40
CA ASN A 78 -8.22 -1.20 -9.30
C ASN A 78 -7.51 -1.35 -7.95
N LEU A 79 -6.20 -1.13 -7.95
CA LEU A 79 -5.43 -1.14 -6.71
C LEU A 79 -5.43 0.26 -6.12
N ASN A 80 -5.46 0.35 -4.81
CA ASN A 80 -5.31 1.62 -4.12
C ASN A 80 -3.89 2.14 -4.32
N GLU A 81 -3.78 3.44 -4.44
CA GLU A 81 -2.52 4.17 -4.32
C GLU A 81 -2.59 5.04 -3.07
N ARG A 82 -1.44 5.25 -2.45
CA ARG A 82 -1.26 6.26 -1.41
C ARG A 82 -0.91 7.58 -2.09
N GLU A 83 -1.71 8.59 -1.77
CA GLU A 83 -1.37 9.97 -2.08
C GLU A 83 -0.36 10.51 -1.06
N PHE A 84 0.69 11.15 -1.56
CA PHE A 84 1.68 11.86 -0.76
C PHE A 84 1.51 13.36 -0.97
N THR A 85 2.02 14.17 -0.03
CA THR A 85 2.00 15.62 -0.18
C THR A 85 2.81 16.07 -1.40
N SER A 86 2.56 17.29 -1.88
CA SER A 86 3.36 17.89 -2.95
C SER A 86 4.82 18.05 -2.55
N ILE A 87 5.12 18.28 -1.26
CA ILE A 87 6.49 18.35 -0.73
C ILE A 87 7.22 17.05 -1.05
N ILE A 88 6.66 15.91 -0.65
CA ILE A 88 7.29 14.60 -0.86
C ILE A 88 7.31 14.22 -2.34
N THR A 89 6.23 14.48 -3.07
CA THR A 89 6.13 14.14 -4.49
C THR A 89 7.14 14.91 -5.33
N ASN A 90 7.38 16.19 -5.01
CA ASN A 90 8.38 17.00 -5.70
C ASN A 90 9.80 16.65 -5.26
N LEU A 91 10.01 16.35 -3.97
CA LEU A 91 11.31 15.98 -3.43
C LEU A 91 11.81 14.64 -4.00
N SER A 92 10.94 13.62 -4.04
CA SER A 92 11.30 12.27 -4.49
C SER A 92 10.15 11.62 -5.30
N PRO A 93 10.02 11.95 -6.60
CA PRO A 93 9.00 11.33 -7.46
C PRO A 93 9.14 9.80 -7.56
N ASN A 94 10.39 9.30 -7.55
CA ASN A 94 10.67 7.86 -7.60
C ASN A 94 10.30 7.15 -6.29
N PHE A 95 10.42 7.80 -5.13
CA PHE A 95 9.89 7.25 -3.89
C PHE A 95 8.38 6.98 -4.01
N ASN A 96 7.61 7.97 -4.49
CA ASN A 96 6.17 7.83 -4.67
C ASN A 96 5.84 6.62 -5.56
N LEU A 97 6.49 6.52 -6.73
CA LEU A 97 6.31 5.41 -7.66
C LEU A 97 6.61 4.05 -7.03
N ILE A 98 7.80 3.91 -6.41
CA ILE A 98 8.25 2.63 -5.85
C ILE A 98 7.41 2.24 -4.64
N TYR A 99 7.05 3.19 -3.77
CA TYR A 99 6.17 2.92 -2.64
C TYR A 99 4.82 2.39 -3.11
N ASN A 100 4.22 3.03 -4.11
CA ASN A 100 2.93 2.60 -4.62
C ASN A 100 3.00 1.25 -5.34
N GLN A 101 4.08 0.92 -6.04
CA GLN A 101 4.31 -0.44 -6.55
C GLN A 101 4.44 -1.48 -5.42
N ALA A 102 5.13 -1.14 -4.32
CA ALA A 102 5.21 -2.00 -3.15
C ALA A 102 3.83 -2.19 -2.48
N PHE A 103 3.03 -1.13 -2.43
CA PHE A 103 1.66 -1.18 -1.91
C PHE A 103 0.70 -1.97 -2.79
N GLN A 104 0.87 -1.91 -4.11
CA GLN A 104 0.17 -2.79 -5.04
C GLN A 104 0.52 -4.26 -4.80
N ALA A 105 1.81 -4.57 -4.60
CA ALA A 105 2.24 -5.92 -4.25
C ALA A 105 1.67 -6.41 -2.90
N GLU A 106 1.62 -5.53 -1.88
CA GLU A 106 0.97 -5.82 -0.59
C GLU A 106 -0.52 -6.15 -0.80
N GLN A 107 -1.23 -5.38 -1.63
CA GLN A 107 -2.65 -5.63 -1.96
C GLN A 107 -2.88 -6.96 -2.70
N TYR A 108 -1.88 -7.46 -3.43
CA TYR A 108 -1.87 -8.80 -4.02
C TYR A 108 -1.43 -9.91 -3.04
N ASN A 109 -1.19 -9.58 -1.77
CA ASN A 109 -0.67 -10.50 -0.75
C ASN A 109 0.71 -11.11 -1.14
N LEU A 110 1.52 -10.38 -1.92
CA LEU A 110 2.89 -10.75 -2.30
C LEU A 110 3.88 -10.31 -1.21
N LEU A 111 3.69 -10.86 -0.01
CA LEU A 111 4.34 -10.37 1.22
C LEU A 111 5.87 -10.50 1.20
N GLU A 112 6.41 -11.50 0.50
CA GLU A 112 7.86 -11.70 0.32
C GLU A 112 8.52 -10.65 -0.60
N ILE A 113 7.74 -9.86 -1.33
CA ILE A 113 8.25 -8.89 -2.32
C ILE A 113 7.94 -7.45 -1.89
N CYS A 114 6.77 -7.20 -1.28
CA CYS A 114 6.40 -5.83 -0.92
C CYS A 114 7.36 -5.21 0.11
N GLY A 115 7.87 -5.99 1.07
CA GLY A 115 8.88 -5.51 2.04
C GLY A 115 10.15 -4.99 1.37
N VAL A 116 10.67 -5.71 0.37
CA VAL A 116 11.80 -5.29 -0.47
C VAL A 116 11.48 -3.98 -1.22
N GLY A 117 10.26 -3.86 -1.74
CA GLY A 117 9.77 -2.66 -2.41
C GLY A 117 9.76 -1.44 -1.48
N TYR A 118 9.20 -1.57 -0.28
CA TYR A 118 9.18 -0.50 0.72
C TYR A 118 10.58 -0.10 1.18
N ARG A 119 11.46 -1.10 1.34
CA ARG A 119 12.88 -0.87 1.64
C ARG A 119 13.54 -0.02 0.56
N LYS A 120 13.32 -0.35 -0.72
CA LYS A 120 13.83 0.42 -1.86
C LYS A 120 13.22 1.83 -1.90
N ALA A 121 11.92 1.98 -1.64
CA ALA A 121 11.28 3.29 -1.59
C ALA A 121 11.98 4.20 -0.56
N LEU A 122 12.19 3.71 0.66
CA LEU A 122 12.90 4.45 1.71
C LEU A 122 14.29 4.93 1.27
N GLU A 123 15.03 4.11 0.50
CA GLU A 123 16.33 4.51 -0.03
C GLU A 123 16.24 5.74 -0.93
N PHE A 124 15.29 5.75 -1.85
CA PHE A 124 15.07 6.89 -2.75
C PHE A 124 14.68 8.15 -1.97
N LEU A 125 13.72 8.04 -1.04
CA LEU A 125 13.29 9.19 -0.23
C LEU A 125 14.46 9.84 0.51
N ILE A 126 15.25 9.03 1.21
CA ILE A 126 16.36 9.53 2.02
C ILE A 126 17.49 10.08 1.16
N LYS A 127 17.83 9.43 0.05
CA LYS A 127 18.89 9.90 -0.83
C LYS A 127 18.49 11.19 -1.52
N ASP A 128 17.26 11.29 -2.03
CA ASP A 128 16.76 12.50 -2.68
C ASP A 128 16.67 13.67 -1.67
N TYR A 129 16.23 13.41 -0.44
CA TYR A 129 16.29 14.38 0.65
C TYR A 129 17.74 14.80 0.99
N ALA A 130 18.68 13.86 1.09
CA ALA A 130 20.09 14.19 1.32
C ALA A 130 20.70 15.04 0.18
N ILE A 131 20.28 14.77 -1.06
CA ILE A 131 20.69 15.52 -2.27
C ILE A 131 20.11 16.94 -2.24
N SER A 132 18.85 17.12 -1.84
CA SER A 132 18.25 18.47 -1.74
C SER A 132 19.02 19.36 -0.76
N LEU A 133 19.54 18.78 0.32
CA LEU A 133 20.40 19.47 1.29
C LEU A 133 21.85 19.66 0.81
N ASN A 134 22.34 18.81 -0.09
CA ASN A 134 23.73 18.79 -0.55
C ASN A 134 23.83 18.60 -2.08
N PRO A 135 23.33 19.53 -2.92
CA PRO A 135 23.23 19.30 -4.36
C PRO A 135 24.57 19.01 -5.03
N THR A 136 25.66 19.58 -4.53
CA THR A 136 27.02 19.37 -5.08
C THR A 136 27.61 18.00 -4.80
N LYS A 137 26.94 17.16 -4.01
CA LYS A 137 27.40 15.81 -3.61
C LYS A 137 26.51 14.71 -4.16
N GLU A 138 25.72 14.99 -5.19
CA GLU A 138 24.70 14.08 -5.73
C GLU A 138 25.24 12.68 -6.08
N ASP A 139 26.28 12.59 -6.92
CA ASP A 139 26.87 11.31 -7.33
C ASP A 139 27.43 10.51 -6.16
N LEU A 140 28.01 11.22 -5.18
CA LEU A 140 28.53 10.62 -3.95
C LEU A 140 27.39 10.06 -3.09
N ILE A 141 26.27 10.76 -2.99
CA ILE A 141 25.10 10.31 -2.23
C ILE A 141 24.44 9.10 -2.91
N LYS A 142 24.27 9.14 -4.24
CA LYS A 142 23.69 8.06 -5.03
C LYS A 142 24.46 6.74 -4.90
N SER A 143 25.79 6.81 -4.94
CA SER A 143 26.67 5.64 -4.84
C SER A 143 26.83 5.09 -3.42
N LYS A 144 26.45 5.86 -2.39
CA LYS A 144 26.63 5.47 -0.99
C LYS A 144 25.60 4.46 -0.54
N LEU A 145 26.02 3.56 0.36
CA LEU A 145 25.07 2.71 1.09
C LEU A 145 24.15 3.57 1.96
N LEU A 146 22.90 3.15 2.11
CA LEU A 146 21.86 3.95 2.76
C LEU A 146 22.17 4.29 4.23
N ALA A 147 22.66 3.34 5.02
CA ALA A 147 22.98 3.59 6.43
C ALA A 147 24.07 4.68 6.62
N PRO A 148 25.23 4.62 5.91
CA PRO A 148 26.19 5.72 5.88
C PRO A 148 25.63 7.03 5.30
N CYS A 149 24.73 6.97 4.30
CA CYS A 149 24.08 8.16 3.77
C CYS A 149 23.28 8.90 4.84
N ILE A 150 22.47 8.17 5.61
CA ILE A 150 21.69 8.74 6.72
C ILE A 150 22.61 9.36 7.77
N LYS A 151 23.68 8.66 8.15
CA LYS A 151 24.62 9.13 9.17
C LYS A 151 25.26 10.47 8.76
N ASP A 152 25.67 10.59 7.50
CA ASP A 152 26.56 11.66 7.07
C ASP A 152 25.82 12.87 6.45
N TYR A 153 24.58 12.69 5.98
CA TYR A 153 23.85 13.74 5.26
C TYR A 153 22.49 14.13 5.85
N VAL A 154 21.97 13.38 6.82
CA VAL A 154 20.75 13.77 7.55
C VAL A 154 21.16 14.47 8.85
N ALA A 155 20.88 15.76 8.96
CA ALA A 155 21.26 16.54 10.14
C ALA A 155 20.27 16.37 11.30
N ASP A 156 18.97 16.40 11.02
CA ASP A 156 17.94 16.26 12.05
C ASP A 156 18.00 14.86 12.71
N GLU A 157 18.28 14.86 14.01
CA GLU A 157 18.45 13.64 14.79
C GLU A 157 17.17 12.79 14.88
N ARG A 158 15.98 13.38 14.72
CA ARG A 158 14.72 12.66 14.71
C ARG A 158 14.59 11.87 13.42
N ILE A 159 14.79 12.53 12.26
CA ILE A 159 14.81 11.87 10.93
C ILE A 159 15.85 10.75 10.93
N LYS A 160 17.08 11.05 11.37
CA LYS A 160 18.18 10.09 11.43
C LYS A 160 17.82 8.84 12.22
N LYS A 161 17.24 8.99 13.41
CA LYS A 161 16.88 7.87 14.29
C LYS A 161 15.77 6.99 13.72
N VAL A 162 14.75 7.57 13.10
CA VAL A 162 13.64 6.79 12.52
C VAL A 162 14.07 6.11 11.22
N ALA A 163 14.82 6.81 10.35
CA ALA A 163 15.32 6.27 9.10
C ALA A 163 16.32 5.11 9.32
N GLN A 164 17.17 5.19 10.34
CA GLN A 164 18.07 4.08 10.73
C GLN A 164 17.29 2.84 11.18
N ARG A 165 16.21 3.01 11.95
CA ARG A 165 15.37 1.87 12.36
C ARG A 165 14.63 1.28 11.17
N ALA A 166 14.09 2.13 10.29
CA ALA A 166 13.47 1.69 9.04
C ALA A 166 14.47 0.92 8.17
N VAL A 167 15.75 1.30 8.20
CA VAL A 167 16.84 0.56 7.57
C VAL A 167 17.06 -0.81 8.19
N TRP A 168 17.14 -0.89 9.52
CA TRP A 168 17.38 -2.16 10.18
C TRP A 168 16.24 -3.15 9.92
N LEU A 169 14.99 -2.69 10.03
CA LEU A 169 13.84 -3.53 9.80
C LEU A 169 13.65 -3.86 8.32
N GLY A 170 13.82 -2.90 7.42
CA GLY A 170 13.70 -3.17 5.99
C GLY A 170 14.83 -4.06 5.43
N ASN A 171 15.96 -4.19 6.13
CA ASN A 171 16.97 -5.20 5.78
C ASN A 171 16.47 -6.63 6.08
N ASP A 172 15.62 -6.82 7.10
CA ASP A 172 15.03 -8.13 7.41
C ASP A 172 14.08 -8.60 6.30
N GLU A 173 13.56 -7.69 5.49
CA GLU A 173 12.73 -8.01 4.32
C GLU A 173 13.58 -8.42 3.09
N THR A 174 14.90 -8.27 3.15
CA THR A 174 15.82 -8.56 2.03
C THR A 174 16.82 -9.66 2.32
N HIS A 175 17.06 -9.97 3.59
CA HIS A 175 18.07 -10.92 4.02
C HIS A 175 17.45 -12.23 4.49
N TYR A 176 18.20 -13.32 4.33
CA TYR A 176 17.76 -14.66 4.71
C TYR A 176 17.40 -14.80 6.20
N VAL A 177 18.14 -14.10 7.07
CA VAL A 177 17.92 -14.12 8.52
C VAL A 177 17.33 -12.78 8.97
N ARG A 178 16.15 -12.83 9.57
CA ARG A 178 15.53 -11.68 10.23
C ARG A 178 16.18 -11.46 11.60
N LYS A 179 16.44 -10.21 11.95
CA LYS A 179 17.09 -9.84 13.23
C LYS A 179 16.11 -9.30 14.25
N TRP A 180 15.02 -8.68 13.81
CA TRP A 180 14.03 -8.04 14.66
C TRP A 180 12.78 -8.90 14.78
N GLU A 181 12.92 -10.01 15.53
CA GLU A 181 11.79 -10.88 15.85
C GLU A 181 10.70 -10.11 16.61
N GLY A 182 9.44 -10.34 16.23
CA GLY A 182 8.29 -9.59 16.76
C GLY A 182 8.01 -8.26 16.07
N LYS A 183 8.72 -7.96 14.98
CA LYS A 183 8.43 -6.82 14.09
C LYS A 183 7.96 -7.27 12.72
N ASP A 184 7.07 -6.48 12.13
CA ASP A 184 6.42 -6.82 10.86
C ASP A 184 6.44 -5.67 9.83
N LEU A 185 5.78 -5.92 8.71
CA LEU A 185 5.65 -4.97 7.61
C LEU A 185 4.97 -3.66 8.04
N GLN A 186 4.03 -3.70 8.99
CA GLN A 186 3.34 -2.50 9.47
C GLN A 186 4.26 -1.66 10.36
N ASP A 187 5.14 -2.27 11.15
CA ASP A 187 6.21 -1.55 11.85
C ASP A 187 7.14 -0.84 10.85
N LEU A 188 7.51 -1.50 9.74
CA LEU A 188 8.34 -0.89 8.70
C LEU A 188 7.64 0.32 8.05
N LYS A 189 6.37 0.15 7.66
CA LYS A 189 5.57 1.24 7.08
C LYS A 189 5.42 2.41 8.06
N SER A 190 5.21 2.13 9.34
CA SER A 190 5.15 3.16 10.39
C SER A 190 6.46 3.95 10.52
N LEU A 191 7.61 3.28 10.40
CA LEU A 191 8.92 3.96 10.42
C LEU A 191 9.18 4.80 9.17
N ILE A 192 8.72 4.34 8.00
CA ILE A 192 8.73 5.12 6.75
C ILE A 192 7.82 6.35 6.90
N ASP A 193 6.63 6.20 7.47
CA ASP A 193 5.70 7.30 7.72
C ASP A 193 6.28 8.36 8.65
N LEU A 194 6.92 7.94 9.74
CA LEU A 194 7.60 8.88 10.62
C LEU A 194 8.72 9.63 9.89
N THR A 195 9.46 8.95 9.02
CA THR A 195 10.52 9.57 8.21
C THR A 195 9.93 10.62 7.27
N ILE A 196 8.83 10.30 6.58
CA ILE A 196 8.10 11.22 5.72
C ILE A 196 7.66 12.46 6.49
N HIS A 197 6.95 12.28 7.60
CA HIS A 197 6.39 13.40 8.38
C HIS A 197 7.49 14.34 8.90
N TRP A 198 8.63 13.80 9.37
CA TRP A 198 9.73 14.65 9.81
C TRP A 198 10.39 15.43 8.67
N ILE A 199 10.54 14.82 7.49
CA ILE A 199 11.03 15.53 6.29
C ILE A 199 10.05 16.63 5.89
N GLU A 200 8.75 16.34 5.84
CA GLU A 200 7.71 17.34 5.50
C GLU A 200 7.72 18.52 6.48
N MET A 201 7.82 18.24 7.78
CA MET A 201 7.92 19.28 8.80
C MET A 201 9.14 20.17 8.59
N GLU A 202 10.30 19.60 8.27
CA GLU A 202 11.52 20.37 8.05
C GLU A 202 11.43 21.22 6.78
N GLU A 203 10.98 20.65 5.67
CA GLU A 203 10.83 21.38 4.40
C GLU A 203 9.78 22.50 4.50
N LEU A 204 8.65 22.25 5.17
CA LEU A 204 7.64 23.27 5.42
C LEU A 204 8.19 24.39 6.31
N THR A 205 8.95 24.05 7.35
CA THR A 205 9.58 25.04 8.23
C THR A 205 10.54 25.94 7.45
N LYS A 206 11.40 25.35 6.59
CA LYS A 206 12.30 26.13 5.71
C LYS A 206 11.52 27.04 4.78
N SER A 207 10.45 26.54 4.17
CA SER A 207 9.62 27.34 3.26
C SER A 207 9.03 28.55 3.96
N ILE A 208 8.50 28.40 5.17
CA ILE A 208 7.88 29.49 5.94
C ILE A 208 8.94 30.53 6.35
N ILE A 209 10.09 30.10 6.86
CA ILE A 209 11.18 31.01 7.26
C ILE A 209 11.69 31.83 6.06
N ASN A 210 11.77 31.22 4.88
CA ASN A 210 12.19 31.92 3.66
C ASN A 210 11.13 32.91 3.14
N ASP A 211 9.84 32.59 3.31
CA ASP A 211 8.72 33.47 2.92
C ASP A 211 8.52 34.64 3.89
N MET A 212 8.88 34.44 5.17
CA MET A 212 8.78 35.42 6.24
C MET A 212 10.14 35.67 6.93
N PRO A 213 11.10 36.34 6.25
CA PRO A 213 12.41 36.63 6.82
C PRO A 213 12.32 37.69 7.95
N GLU A 214 13.28 37.64 8.88
CA GLU A 214 13.46 38.64 9.95
C GLU A 214 13.85 40.03 9.43
#